data_AF-A0A0H2Z2C2-F1
#
_entry.id   AF-A0A0H2Z2C2-F1
#
_cell.length_a   1.000
_cell.length_b   1.000
_cell.length_c   1.000
_cell.angle_alpha   90.00
_cell.angle_beta   90.00
_cell.angle_gamma   90.00
#
_symmetry.space_group_name_H-M   'P 1'
#
loop_
_entity.id
_entity.type
_entity.pdbx_description
1 polymer ?
#
loop_
_entity_poly.entity_id
_entity_poly.type
_entity_poly.pdbx_seq_one_letter_code
_entity_poly.pdbx_strand_id
1 'polypeptide(L)'
;MKKWFPALLFSLCVSGESSAWNNIVFYSLGNVNSYQGGNVVITQRPQFITSWRPGIATVTWNQCNGPGFADGSWAYYREYIAWVVFPKKVMTKNGYPLFIEVHNKGSWSEENTGDNDSYFFLKGYKWDERAFDAGNLCQKPGETTRLTEKFDDIIFKVALPADLPLGDYSVTIPYTSGMQRHFASYLGARFKIPYNVAKTLPRENEMLFLFKNIGGCRPSAQSLEIKHGDLSINSANNHYAAQTLSVSCDVPANIRFMLLRNTTPTYSHGKKFSVGLGHGWDSIVSVNGVDTGETTMRWYKAGTQNLTIGSRLYGESSKIQPGVLSGSATLLMILP
;
A
#
# COMPACT_ATOMS: atom_id res chain seq x y z
N MET A 1 -54.36 -65.27 -47.21
CA MET A 1 -53.92 -65.03 -45.82
C MET A 1 -52.42 -64.74 -45.80
N LYS A 2 -52.03 -63.48 -45.62
CA LYS A 2 -50.66 -63.06 -45.27
C LYS A 2 -50.82 -61.95 -44.23
N LYS A 3 -50.52 -62.24 -42.97
CA LYS A 3 -50.58 -61.30 -41.85
C LYS A 3 -49.37 -60.36 -41.96
N TRP A 4 -49.61 -59.07 -42.09
CA TRP A 4 -48.62 -58.02 -41.91
C TRP A 4 -48.72 -57.51 -40.47
N PHE A 5 -47.64 -57.66 -39.71
CA PHE A 5 -47.46 -56.96 -38.43
C PHE A 5 -46.72 -55.65 -38.71
N PRO A 6 -47.25 -54.48 -38.32
CA PRO A 6 -46.46 -53.25 -38.35
C PRO A 6 -45.50 -53.26 -37.15
N ALA A 7 -44.20 -53.25 -37.44
CA ALA A 7 -43.19 -52.95 -36.45
C ALA A 7 -43.29 -51.46 -36.10
N LEU A 8 -43.77 -51.17 -34.88
CA LEU A 8 -43.60 -49.86 -34.28
C LEU A 8 -42.10 -49.59 -34.11
N LEU A 9 -41.54 -48.71 -34.95
CA LEU A 9 -40.30 -48.02 -34.62
C LEU A 9 -40.60 -47.03 -33.49
N PHE A 10 -40.35 -47.43 -32.26
CA PHE A 10 -40.12 -46.49 -31.17
C PHE A 10 -38.81 -45.76 -31.47
N SER A 11 -38.91 -44.53 -31.97
CA SER A 11 -37.84 -43.56 -31.86
C SER A 11 -37.62 -43.30 -30.37
N LEU A 12 -36.61 -43.97 -29.80
CA LEU A 12 -36.02 -43.58 -28.53
C LEU A 12 -35.39 -42.20 -28.76
N CYS A 13 -36.18 -41.16 -28.48
CA CYS A 13 -35.64 -39.85 -28.18
C CYS A 13 -34.84 -40.02 -26.89
N VAL A 14 -33.55 -40.35 -27.04
CA VAL A 14 -32.61 -40.28 -25.93
C VAL A 14 -32.51 -38.80 -25.61
N SER A 15 -33.30 -38.36 -24.64
CA SER A 15 -33.05 -37.12 -23.93
C SER A 15 -31.69 -37.28 -23.28
N GLY A 16 -30.64 -36.87 -24.00
CA GLY A 16 -29.33 -36.70 -23.40
C GLY A 16 -29.53 -35.73 -22.25
N GLU A 17 -29.34 -36.22 -21.02
CA GLU A 17 -29.17 -35.35 -19.86
C GLU A 17 -28.04 -34.40 -20.23
N SER A 18 -28.34 -33.15 -20.57
CA SER A 18 -27.30 -32.17 -20.86
C SER A 18 -26.62 -31.91 -19.52
N SER A 19 -25.46 -32.52 -19.30
CA SER A 19 -24.64 -32.25 -18.13
C SER A 19 -24.46 -30.75 -17.97
N ALA A 20 -24.58 -30.24 -16.75
CA ALA A 20 -24.33 -28.83 -16.46
C ALA A 20 -22.92 -28.46 -16.95
N TRP A 21 -22.84 -27.37 -17.71
CA TRP A 21 -21.60 -26.83 -18.26
C TRP A 21 -21.36 -25.37 -17.84
N ASN A 22 -20.08 -25.02 -17.81
CA ASN A 22 -19.47 -23.75 -17.45
C ASN A 22 -18.27 -23.47 -18.38
N ASN A 23 -18.30 -22.33 -19.07
CA ASN A 23 -17.17 -21.83 -19.84
C ASN A 23 -16.67 -20.53 -19.23
N ILE A 24 -15.38 -20.47 -18.91
CA ILE A 24 -14.73 -19.30 -18.35
C ILE A 24 -13.61 -18.88 -19.28
N VAL A 25 -13.60 -17.61 -19.66
CA VAL A 25 -12.61 -17.02 -20.56
C VAL A 25 -12.11 -15.72 -19.95
N PHE A 26 -10.80 -15.52 -19.91
CA PHE A 26 -10.17 -14.29 -19.43
C PHE A 26 -9.58 -13.51 -20.59
N TYR A 27 -10.01 -12.25 -20.71
CA TYR A 27 -9.51 -11.30 -21.70
C TYR A 27 -8.62 -10.28 -21.01
N SER A 28 -7.33 -10.27 -21.36
CA SER A 28 -6.33 -9.34 -20.85
C SER A 28 -6.27 -8.10 -21.74
N LEU A 29 -6.29 -6.92 -21.13
CA LEU A 29 -5.95 -5.66 -21.78
C LEU A 29 -4.42 -5.51 -21.81
N GLY A 30 -3.90 -4.79 -22.81
CA GLY A 30 -2.46 -4.53 -22.98
C GLY A 30 -2.12 -3.04 -23.03
N ASN A 31 -2.56 -2.28 -22.02
CA ASN A 31 -2.37 -0.84 -21.99
C ASN A 31 -1.00 -0.46 -21.41
N VAL A 32 -0.31 0.47 -22.08
CA VAL A 32 0.90 1.11 -21.57
C VAL A 32 0.60 2.57 -21.23
N ASN A 33 0.94 3.00 -20.03
CA ASN A 33 0.80 4.38 -19.58
C ASN A 33 1.98 4.83 -18.72
N SER A 34 2.06 6.14 -18.48
CA SER A 34 3.06 6.71 -17.58
C SER A 34 2.43 7.69 -16.60
N TYR A 35 3.08 7.87 -15.46
CA TYR A 35 2.68 8.83 -14.43
C TYR A 35 3.90 9.53 -13.84
N GLN A 36 3.80 10.86 -13.69
CA GLN A 36 4.84 11.70 -13.13
C GLN A 36 4.60 11.92 -11.63
N GLY A 37 5.42 11.29 -10.78
CA GLY A 37 5.41 11.49 -9.33
C GLY A 37 6.13 12.76 -8.88
N GLY A 38 6.91 13.41 -9.76
CA GLY A 38 7.63 14.64 -9.47
C GLY A 38 8.84 14.48 -8.54
N ASN A 39 9.27 15.59 -7.93
CA ASN A 39 10.36 15.62 -6.95
C ASN A 39 9.84 15.23 -5.58
N VAL A 40 10.45 14.23 -4.96
CA VAL A 40 10.01 13.66 -3.69
C VAL A 40 11.15 13.46 -2.71
N VAL A 41 10.90 13.75 -1.43
CA VAL A 41 11.83 13.38 -0.37
C VAL A 41 11.65 11.93 0.03
N ILE A 42 12.67 11.31 0.61
CA ILE A 42 12.66 9.87 0.93
C ILE A 42 11.57 9.45 1.93
N THR A 43 11.10 10.38 2.76
CA THR A 43 10.00 10.16 3.72
C THR A 43 8.62 10.44 3.12
N GLN A 44 8.55 11.10 1.96
CA GLN A 44 7.30 11.25 1.22
C GLN A 44 6.96 9.96 0.49
N ARG A 45 5.67 9.80 0.18
CA ARG A 45 5.15 8.65 -0.56
C ARG A 45 4.50 9.14 -1.85
N PRO A 46 5.24 9.20 -2.97
CA PRO A 46 4.67 9.67 -4.22
C PRO A 46 3.58 8.73 -4.72
N GLN A 47 2.72 9.23 -5.58
CA GLN A 47 1.51 8.54 -6.00
C GLN A 47 1.50 8.33 -7.51
N PHE A 48 0.75 7.32 -7.95
CA PHE A 48 0.35 7.17 -9.35
C PHE A 48 -1.06 6.58 -9.44
N ILE A 49 -1.70 6.79 -10.58
CA ILE A 49 -3.09 6.38 -10.84
C ILE A 49 -3.09 5.32 -11.94
N THR A 50 -3.63 4.15 -11.65
CA THR A 50 -3.90 3.12 -12.67
C THR A 50 -5.35 3.23 -13.10
N SER A 51 -5.56 3.71 -14.32
CA SER A 51 -6.89 3.86 -14.91
C SER A 51 -7.27 2.66 -15.77
N TRP A 52 -8.50 2.18 -15.61
CA TRP A 52 -9.08 1.22 -16.53
C TRP A 52 -9.38 1.89 -17.88
N ARG A 53 -8.80 1.35 -18.96
CA ARG A 53 -8.98 1.87 -20.32
C ARG A 53 -9.64 0.82 -21.21
N PRO A 54 -10.88 1.06 -21.67
CA PRO A 54 -11.51 0.22 -22.69
C PRO A 54 -10.63 0.10 -23.93
N GLY A 55 -10.64 -1.07 -24.57
CA GLY A 55 -9.70 -1.36 -25.65
C GLY A 55 -9.88 -2.75 -26.25
N ILE A 56 -8.96 -3.11 -27.14
CA ILE A 56 -8.83 -4.48 -27.62
C ILE A 56 -8.18 -5.30 -26.51
N ALA A 57 -8.79 -6.43 -26.17
CA ALA A 57 -8.28 -7.38 -25.21
C ALA A 57 -8.08 -8.73 -25.86
N THR A 58 -7.06 -9.46 -25.41
CA THR A 58 -6.65 -10.76 -25.94
C THR A 58 -6.98 -11.84 -24.93
N VAL A 59 -7.49 -12.98 -25.39
CA VAL A 59 -7.67 -14.14 -24.52
C VAL A 59 -6.29 -14.67 -24.12
N THR A 60 -6.04 -14.77 -22.82
CA THR A 60 -4.79 -15.33 -22.29
C THR A 60 -5.00 -16.61 -21.49
N TRP A 61 -6.23 -16.88 -21.07
CA TRP A 61 -6.58 -18.08 -20.31
C TRP A 61 -8.06 -18.44 -20.48
N ASN A 62 -8.38 -19.73 -20.52
CA ASN A 62 -9.75 -20.22 -20.49
C ASN A 62 -9.85 -21.58 -19.79
N GLN A 63 -11.07 -21.93 -19.37
CA GLN A 63 -11.46 -23.24 -18.89
C GLN A 63 -12.89 -23.50 -19.34
N CYS A 64 -13.08 -24.45 -20.24
CA CYS A 64 -14.37 -24.70 -20.89
C CYS A 64 -14.72 -26.19 -20.87
N ASN A 65 -15.95 -26.50 -20.51
CA ASN A 65 -16.52 -27.85 -20.60
C ASN A 65 -17.88 -27.88 -21.32
N GLY A 66 -18.33 -26.75 -21.88
CA GLY A 66 -19.56 -26.60 -22.63
C GLY A 66 -19.36 -26.36 -24.13
N PRO A 67 -20.41 -25.94 -24.84
CA PRO A 67 -20.33 -25.64 -26.27
C PRO A 67 -19.41 -24.44 -26.53
N GLY A 68 -18.63 -24.47 -27.62
CA GLY A 68 -17.76 -23.36 -28.01
C GLY A 68 -18.50 -22.16 -28.60
N PHE A 69 -19.73 -22.35 -29.07
CA PHE A 69 -20.51 -21.33 -29.77
C PHE A 69 -22.00 -21.43 -29.42
N ALA A 70 -22.66 -20.29 -29.21
CA ALA A 70 -24.12 -20.17 -29.15
C ALA A 70 -24.64 -19.68 -30.50
N ASP A 71 -25.66 -20.35 -31.02
CA ASP A 71 -26.31 -20.03 -32.31
C ASP A 71 -27.48 -19.06 -32.18
N GLY A 72 -27.86 -18.73 -30.94
CA GLY A 72 -28.97 -17.86 -30.59
C GLY A 72 -30.33 -18.55 -30.43
N SER A 73 -30.39 -19.88 -30.57
CA SER A 73 -31.62 -20.65 -30.44
C SER A 73 -31.89 -21.16 -29.00
N TRP A 74 -30.88 -21.12 -28.13
CA TRP A 74 -30.95 -21.60 -26.75
C TRP A 74 -30.39 -20.57 -25.74
N ALA A 75 -30.86 -20.68 -24.50
CA ALA A 75 -30.50 -19.75 -23.44
C ALA A 75 -29.27 -20.21 -22.64
N TYR A 76 -28.47 -19.24 -22.19
CA TYR A 76 -27.42 -19.44 -21.19
C TYR A 76 -27.43 -18.30 -20.17
N TYR A 77 -26.63 -18.44 -19.12
CA TYR A 77 -26.48 -17.45 -18.05
C TYR A 77 -25.07 -16.87 -18.06
N ARG A 78 -24.95 -15.58 -17.75
CA ARG A 78 -23.69 -14.83 -17.75
C ARG A 78 -23.31 -14.35 -16.35
N GLU A 79 -22.03 -14.46 -16.05
CA GLU A 79 -21.37 -13.82 -14.93
C GLU A 79 -20.08 -13.16 -15.41
N TYR A 80 -19.94 -11.85 -15.26
CA TYR A 80 -18.75 -11.13 -15.70
C TYR A 80 -18.09 -10.38 -14.54
N ILE A 81 -16.76 -10.52 -14.45
CA ILE A 81 -15.95 -10.00 -13.35
C ILE A 81 -14.70 -9.32 -13.93
N ALA A 82 -14.49 -8.05 -13.60
CA ALA A 82 -13.25 -7.35 -13.92
C ALA A 82 -12.17 -7.67 -12.89
N TRP A 83 -10.91 -7.71 -13.34
CA TRP A 83 -9.73 -8.03 -12.53
C TRP A 83 -8.63 -7.00 -12.75
N VAL A 84 -7.95 -6.64 -11.67
CA VAL A 84 -6.62 -6.01 -11.69
C VAL A 84 -5.72 -6.79 -10.71
N VAL A 85 -4.63 -7.37 -11.21
CA VAL A 85 -3.62 -8.06 -10.41
C VAL A 85 -2.35 -7.22 -10.44
N PHE A 86 -2.07 -6.54 -9.33
CA PHE A 86 -1.02 -5.53 -9.24
C PHE A 86 0.08 -5.93 -8.25
N PRO A 87 1.38 -5.79 -8.56
CA PRO A 87 2.45 -6.19 -7.63
C PRO A 87 2.49 -5.34 -6.36
N LYS A 88 2.70 -5.98 -5.19
CA LYS A 88 2.92 -5.29 -3.91
C LYS A 88 4.32 -4.68 -3.78
N LYS A 89 5.28 -5.18 -4.57
CA LYS A 89 6.68 -4.76 -4.55
C LYS A 89 7.27 -4.80 -5.96
N VAL A 90 8.08 -3.80 -6.30
CA VAL A 90 8.79 -3.71 -7.59
C VAL A 90 10.24 -3.34 -7.34
N MET A 91 11.16 -3.89 -8.14
CA MET A 91 12.57 -3.52 -8.06
C MET A 91 12.87 -2.40 -9.06
N THR A 92 13.61 -1.39 -8.62
CA THR A 92 14.22 -0.42 -9.52
C THR A 92 15.34 -1.07 -10.35
N LYS A 93 15.76 -0.41 -11.44
CA LYS A 93 16.90 -0.87 -12.25
C LYS A 93 18.21 -0.96 -11.47
N ASN A 94 18.38 -0.15 -10.42
CA ASN A 94 19.54 -0.18 -9.54
C ASN A 94 19.39 -1.14 -8.35
N GLY A 95 18.38 -2.02 -8.34
CA GLY A 95 18.28 -3.12 -7.39
C GLY A 95 17.66 -2.78 -6.03
N TYR A 96 16.97 -1.64 -5.89
CA TYR A 96 16.29 -1.24 -4.66
C TYR A 96 14.79 -1.59 -4.71
N PRO A 97 14.22 -2.13 -3.62
CA PRO A 97 12.79 -2.46 -3.58
C PRO A 97 11.94 -1.21 -3.34
N LEU A 98 10.92 -1.02 -4.17
CA LEU A 98 9.84 -0.07 -3.94
C LEU A 98 8.61 -0.84 -3.45
N PHE A 99 8.02 -0.37 -2.36
CA PHE A 99 6.81 -0.97 -1.79
C PHE A 99 5.60 -0.18 -2.27
N ILE A 100 4.67 -0.87 -2.92
CA ILE A 100 3.45 -0.27 -3.45
C ILE A 100 2.35 -0.43 -2.42
N GLU A 101 1.65 0.66 -2.13
CA GLU A 101 0.56 0.72 -1.17
C GLU A 101 -0.69 1.28 -1.83
N VAL A 102 -1.84 0.72 -1.48
CA VAL A 102 -3.13 1.21 -1.96
C VAL A 102 -3.48 2.49 -1.24
N HIS A 103 -3.66 3.59 -1.98
CA HIS A 103 -4.16 4.85 -1.41
C HIS A 103 -5.69 4.89 -1.42
N ASN A 104 -6.27 4.61 -2.58
CA ASN A 104 -7.71 4.65 -2.81
C ASN A 104 -8.05 3.63 -3.90
N LYS A 105 -8.90 2.65 -3.55
CA LYS A 105 -9.34 1.59 -4.46
C LYS A 105 -10.72 1.83 -5.07
N GLY A 106 -11.33 2.99 -4.84
CA GLY A 106 -12.69 3.29 -5.32
C GLY A 106 -13.69 2.19 -4.94
N SER A 107 -14.53 1.79 -5.90
CA SER A 107 -15.52 0.73 -5.70
C SER A 107 -14.99 -0.69 -5.94
N TRP A 108 -13.67 -0.87 -6.12
CA TRP A 108 -13.06 -2.19 -6.28
C TRP A 108 -13.08 -2.98 -4.96
N SER A 109 -13.35 -4.28 -5.08
CA SER A 109 -13.17 -5.24 -3.98
C SER A 109 -11.72 -5.67 -3.94
N GLU A 110 -10.98 -5.36 -2.87
CA GLU A 110 -9.66 -5.94 -2.66
C GLU A 110 -9.85 -7.28 -1.95
N GLU A 111 -9.38 -8.35 -2.57
CA GLU A 111 -9.51 -9.70 -2.06
C GLU A 111 -8.14 -10.35 -1.89
N ASN A 112 -8.09 -11.50 -1.21
CA ASN A 112 -6.87 -12.28 -0.99
C ASN A 112 -5.72 -11.47 -0.36
N THR A 113 -6.02 -10.72 0.70
CA THR A 113 -5.06 -9.86 1.39
C THR A 113 -3.85 -10.60 1.98
N GLY A 114 -3.96 -11.92 2.17
CA GLY A 114 -2.90 -12.79 2.68
C GLY A 114 -1.79 -13.16 1.69
N ASP A 115 -1.93 -12.90 0.39
CA ASP A 115 -0.82 -13.06 -0.56
C ASP A 115 0.19 -11.92 -0.42
N ASN A 116 1.49 -12.24 -0.42
CA ASN A 116 2.54 -11.24 -0.17
C ASN A 116 3.03 -10.52 -1.43
N ASP A 117 2.71 -11.01 -2.62
CA ASP A 117 3.34 -10.54 -3.86
C ASP A 117 2.41 -9.68 -4.70
N SER A 118 1.10 -9.88 -4.62
CA SER A 118 0.12 -9.20 -5.48
C SER A 118 -1.13 -8.78 -4.73
N TYR A 119 -1.64 -7.60 -5.09
CA TYR A 119 -3.00 -7.19 -4.83
C TYR A 119 -3.93 -7.80 -5.86
N PHE A 120 -5.15 -8.15 -5.43
CA PHE A 120 -6.21 -8.67 -6.29
C PHE A 120 -7.43 -7.77 -6.15
N PHE A 121 -7.66 -6.90 -7.14
CA PHE A 121 -8.83 -6.05 -7.21
C PHE A 121 -9.85 -6.63 -8.17
N LEU A 122 -11.08 -6.80 -7.72
CA LEU A 122 -12.14 -7.39 -8.50
C LEU A 122 -13.41 -6.55 -8.48
N LYS A 123 -14.19 -6.65 -9.57
CA LYS A 123 -15.53 -6.08 -9.66
C LYS A 123 -16.45 -6.99 -10.45
N GLY A 124 -17.35 -7.70 -9.76
CA GLY A 124 -18.49 -8.35 -10.39
C GLY A 124 -19.51 -7.30 -10.84
N TYR A 125 -19.88 -7.31 -12.12
CA TYR A 125 -20.79 -6.30 -12.68
C TYR A 125 -21.97 -6.88 -13.47
N LYS A 126 -21.99 -8.21 -13.63
CA LYS A 126 -23.10 -8.96 -14.21
C LYS A 126 -23.12 -10.35 -13.57
N TRP A 127 -24.28 -10.81 -13.14
CA TRP A 127 -24.50 -12.16 -12.60
C TRP A 127 -25.91 -12.62 -12.95
N ASP A 128 -26.07 -13.92 -13.19
CA ASP A 128 -27.35 -14.58 -13.50
C ASP A 128 -28.11 -13.96 -14.69
N GLU A 129 -27.44 -13.23 -15.57
CA GLU A 129 -28.09 -12.67 -16.75
C GLU A 129 -28.37 -13.77 -17.76
N ARG A 130 -29.64 -14.10 -17.95
CA ARG A 130 -30.08 -15.01 -19.01
C ARG A 130 -29.97 -14.32 -20.37
N ALA A 131 -29.32 -14.97 -21.32
CA ALA A 131 -29.06 -14.42 -22.65
C ALA A 131 -29.27 -15.48 -23.75
N PHE A 132 -29.54 -14.98 -24.96
CA PHE A 132 -29.69 -15.76 -26.19
C PHE A 132 -28.76 -15.22 -27.30
N ASP A 133 -27.83 -14.31 -26.98
CA ASP A 133 -27.00 -13.72 -28.03
C ASP A 133 -26.09 -14.78 -28.65
N ALA A 134 -26.13 -14.89 -29.98
CA ALA A 134 -25.25 -15.76 -30.74
C ALA A 134 -23.80 -15.26 -30.67
N GLY A 135 -22.84 -16.18 -30.53
CA GLY A 135 -21.44 -15.82 -30.41
C GLY A 135 -20.56 -16.90 -29.80
N ASN A 136 -19.26 -16.64 -29.79
CA ASN A 136 -18.26 -17.54 -29.24
C ASN A 136 -18.31 -17.51 -27.69
N LEU A 137 -18.46 -18.68 -27.08
CA LEU A 137 -18.52 -18.86 -25.62
C LEU A 137 -17.20 -19.38 -25.03
N CYS A 138 -16.26 -19.81 -25.87
CA CYS A 138 -14.96 -20.31 -25.46
C CYS A 138 -13.88 -19.93 -26.49
N GLN A 139 -13.61 -18.62 -26.59
CA GLN A 139 -12.50 -18.14 -27.41
C GLN A 139 -11.17 -18.74 -26.91
N LYS A 140 -10.31 -19.13 -27.84
CA LYS A 140 -8.99 -19.71 -27.59
C LYS A 140 -7.96 -18.61 -27.31
N PRO A 141 -6.89 -18.91 -26.55
CA PRO A 141 -5.80 -17.96 -26.33
C PRO A 141 -5.26 -17.38 -27.65
N GLY A 142 -5.04 -16.06 -27.66
CA GLY A 142 -4.62 -15.29 -28.84
C GLY A 142 -5.77 -14.67 -29.65
N GLU A 143 -7.01 -15.14 -29.49
CA GLU A 143 -8.18 -14.46 -30.05
C GLU A 143 -8.45 -13.14 -29.31
N THR A 144 -9.09 -12.19 -29.98
CA THR A 144 -9.33 -10.85 -29.42
C THR A 144 -10.81 -10.48 -29.40
N THR A 145 -11.16 -9.57 -28.50
CA THR A 145 -12.45 -8.88 -28.48
C THR A 145 -12.23 -7.43 -28.08
N ARG A 146 -13.18 -6.56 -28.44
CA ARG A 146 -13.23 -5.21 -27.89
C ARG A 146 -13.99 -5.24 -26.55
N LEU A 147 -13.38 -4.69 -25.51
CA LEU A 147 -14.02 -4.42 -24.22
C LEU A 147 -14.34 -2.93 -24.15
N THR A 148 -15.58 -2.59 -23.81
CA THR A 148 -16.09 -1.20 -23.80
C THR A 148 -16.43 -0.71 -22.40
N GLU A 149 -16.46 -1.64 -21.44
CA GLU A 149 -16.80 -1.39 -20.04
C GLU A 149 -15.76 -0.50 -19.36
N LYS A 150 -16.23 0.37 -18.46
CA LYS A 150 -15.42 1.31 -17.69
C LYS A 150 -15.55 1.03 -16.21
N PHE A 151 -14.44 1.14 -15.48
CA PHE A 151 -14.35 0.95 -14.04
C PHE A 151 -13.60 2.13 -13.41
N ASP A 152 -13.67 2.23 -12.08
CA ASP A 152 -12.98 3.27 -11.31
C ASP A 152 -11.46 3.15 -11.43
N ASP A 153 -10.78 4.27 -11.22
CA ASP A 153 -9.34 4.29 -11.04
C ASP A 153 -8.92 3.63 -9.72
N ILE A 154 -7.71 3.08 -9.69
CA ILE A 154 -7.03 2.65 -8.45
C ILE A 154 -5.80 3.54 -8.26
N ILE A 155 -5.69 4.16 -7.10
CA ILE A 155 -4.61 5.07 -6.75
C ILE A 155 -3.65 4.36 -5.79
N PHE A 156 -2.37 4.37 -6.13
CA PHE A 156 -1.31 3.81 -5.31
C PHE A 156 -0.38 4.91 -4.79
N LYS A 157 0.19 4.69 -3.60
CA LYS A 157 1.40 5.38 -3.13
C LYS A 157 2.57 4.43 -3.15
N VAL A 158 3.79 4.98 -3.21
CA VAL A 158 5.03 4.21 -3.17
C VAL A 158 5.82 4.58 -1.93
N ALA A 159 6.18 3.59 -1.12
CA ALA A 159 7.14 3.76 -0.05
C ALA A 159 8.56 3.57 -0.60
N LEU A 160 9.39 4.58 -0.42
CA LEU A 160 10.79 4.57 -0.83
C LEU A 160 11.66 4.08 0.34
N PRO A 161 12.59 3.13 0.12
CA PRO A 161 13.47 2.66 1.18
C PRO A 161 14.53 3.74 1.47
N ALA A 162 14.93 3.88 2.72
CA ALA A 162 15.69 5.04 3.15
C ALA A 162 17.16 5.08 2.66
N ASP A 163 17.60 4.01 2.01
CA ASP A 163 18.89 3.84 1.33
C ASP A 163 18.78 4.04 -0.20
N LEU A 164 17.58 4.37 -0.71
CA LEU A 164 17.38 4.63 -2.14
C LEU A 164 18.29 5.78 -2.60
N PRO A 165 19.16 5.57 -3.60
CA PRO A 165 20.04 6.63 -4.09
C PRO A 165 19.28 7.87 -4.57
N LEU A 166 19.91 9.02 -4.47
CA LEU A 166 19.39 10.28 -5.04
C LEU A 166 19.36 10.21 -6.57
N GLY A 167 18.40 10.90 -7.18
CA GLY A 167 18.36 11.07 -8.63
C GLY A 167 17.01 10.71 -9.26
N ASP A 168 17.02 10.63 -10.58
CA ASP A 168 15.83 10.37 -11.40
C ASP A 168 15.59 8.86 -11.55
N TYR A 169 14.34 8.46 -11.36
CA TYR A 169 13.89 7.08 -11.44
C TYR A 169 12.83 6.90 -12.52
N SER A 170 12.97 5.78 -13.23
CA SER A 170 12.03 5.31 -14.24
C SER A 170 11.77 3.84 -14.00
N VAL A 171 10.60 3.54 -13.46
CA VAL A 171 10.22 2.21 -12.98
C VAL A 171 9.03 1.71 -13.77
N THR A 172 9.26 0.68 -14.59
CA THR A 172 8.19 -0.03 -15.29
C THR A 172 7.54 -1.03 -14.31
N ILE A 173 6.23 -0.88 -14.09
CA ILE A 173 5.45 -1.73 -13.20
C ILE A 173 4.48 -2.57 -14.07
N PRO A 174 4.79 -3.84 -14.34
CA PRO A 174 3.91 -4.71 -15.10
C PRO A 174 2.77 -5.24 -14.21
N TYR A 175 1.55 -5.26 -14.75
CA TYR A 175 0.35 -5.75 -14.08
C TYR A 175 -0.65 -6.37 -15.06
N THR A 176 -1.57 -7.18 -14.54
CA THR A 176 -2.67 -7.73 -15.33
C THR A 176 -3.92 -6.91 -15.07
N SER A 177 -4.62 -6.52 -16.13
CA SER A 177 -5.98 -5.98 -16.05
C SER A 177 -6.81 -6.59 -17.16
N GLY A 178 -8.07 -6.93 -16.88
CA GLY A 178 -8.86 -7.69 -17.82
C GLY A 178 -10.19 -8.15 -17.27
N MET A 179 -10.96 -8.84 -18.10
CA MET A 179 -12.32 -9.26 -17.77
C MET A 179 -12.44 -10.77 -17.89
N GLN A 180 -12.88 -11.40 -16.80
CA GLN A 180 -13.36 -12.76 -16.79
C GLN A 180 -14.80 -12.77 -17.30
N ARG A 181 -15.07 -13.57 -18.31
CA ARG A 181 -16.43 -13.90 -18.77
C ARG A 181 -16.74 -15.35 -18.45
N HIS A 182 -17.82 -15.57 -17.72
CA HIS A 182 -18.33 -16.88 -17.38
C HIS A 182 -19.71 -17.09 -17.98
N PHE A 183 -19.86 -18.16 -18.75
CA PHE A 183 -21.09 -18.60 -19.39
C PHE A 183 -21.51 -19.95 -18.82
N ALA A 184 -22.78 -20.13 -18.49
CA ALA A 184 -23.26 -21.36 -17.86
C ALA A 184 -24.64 -21.79 -18.37
N SER A 185 -24.94 -23.07 -18.20
CA SER A 185 -26.26 -23.67 -18.50
C SER A 185 -27.33 -23.41 -17.44
N TYR A 186 -26.95 -22.97 -16.24
CA TYR A 186 -27.84 -22.91 -15.08
C TYR A 186 -27.84 -21.53 -14.40
N LEU A 187 -28.97 -21.21 -13.77
CA LEU A 187 -29.14 -20.04 -12.91
C LEU A 187 -28.35 -20.20 -11.60
N GLY A 188 -27.76 -19.13 -11.10
CA GLY A 188 -26.96 -19.15 -9.87
C GLY A 188 -25.50 -19.56 -10.12
N ALA A 189 -25.06 -19.57 -11.38
CA ALA A 189 -23.69 -19.91 -11.72
C ALA A 189 -22.71 -18.91 -11.09
N ARG A 190 -21.74 -19.43 -10.33
CA ARG A 190 -20.68 -18.65 -9.69
C ARG A 190 -19.35 -19.31 -9.97
N PHE A 191 -18.47 -18.61 -10.65
CA PHE A 191 -17.11 -19.05 -10.86
C PHE A 191 -16.18 -17.84 -10.81
N LYS A 192 -15.05 -18.01 -10.13
CA LYS A 192 -14.00 -16.99 -10.03
C LYS A 192 -12.67 -17.66 -10.28
N ILE A 193 -11.85 -17.10 -11.17
CA ILE A 193 -10.48 -17.59 -11.40
C ILE A 193 -9.76 -17.64 -10.04
N PRO A 194 -9.13 -18.79 -9.69
CA PRO A 194 -8.36 -18.90 -8.46
C PRO A 194 -7.22 -17.87 -8.41
N TYR A 195 -6.97 -17.26 -7.24
CA TYR A 195 -5.95 -16.20 -7.12
C TYR A 195 -4.53 -16.66 -7.52
N ASN A 196 -4.19 -17.92 -7.24
CA ASN A 196 -2.91 -18.51 -7.64
C ASN A 196 -2.76 -18.60 -9.17
N VAL A 197 -3.85 -18.87 -9.91
CA VAL A 197 -3.87 -18.82 -11.38
C VAL A 197 -3.82 -17.37 -11.86
N ALA A 198 -4.63 -16.48 -11.27
CA ALA A 198 -4.70 -15.07 -11.63
C ALA A 198 -3.32 -14.38 -11.52
N LYS A 199 -2.52 -14.75 -10.51
CA LYS A 199 -1.15 -14.26 -10.29
C LYS A 199 -0.17 -14.62 -11.42
N THR A 200 -0.44 -15.72 -12.13
CA THR A 200 0.39 -16.24 -13.24
C THR A 200 -0.10 -15.80 -14.62
N LEU A 201 -1.22 -15.10 -14.70
CA LEU A 201 -1.70 -14.54 -15.96
C LEU A 201 -0.67 -13.55 -16.54
N PRO A 202 -0.58 -13.43 -17.88
CA PRO A 202 0.27 -12.44 -18.52
C PRO A 202 0.02 -11.03 -17.99
N ARG A 203 1.11 -10.34 -17.62
CA ARG A 203 1.09 -8.94 -17.18
C ARG A 203 1.32 -8.01 -18.37
N GLU A 204 0.33 -7.97 -19.26
CA GLU A 204 0.42 -7.24 -20.53
C GLU A 204 0.25 -5.73 -20.39
N ASN A 205 -0.21 -5.23 -19.23
CA ASN A 205 -0.27 -3.79 -18.96
C ASN A 205 0.99 -3.34 -18.25
N GLU A 206 1.46 -2.15 -18.58
CA GLU A 206 2.63 -1.54 -17.96
C GLU A 206 2.35 -0.10 -17.54
N MET A 207 2.67 0.22 -16.28
CA MET A 207 2.71 1.58 -15.76
C MET A 207 4.16 2.02 -15.63
N LEU A 208 4.59 3.01 -16.42
CA LEU A 208 5.88 3.65 -16.28
C LEU A 208 5.79 4.79 -15.25
N PHE A 209 6.28 4.52 -14.04
CA PHE A 209 6.31 5.50 -12.96
C PHE A 209 7.63 6.28 -12.96
N LEU A 210 7.53 7.60 -13.08
CA LEU A 210 8.66 8.52 -13.20
C LEU A 210 8.69 9.45 -11.99
N PHE A 211 9.79 9.46 -11.23
CA PHE A 211 9.94 10.34 -10.07
C PHE A 211 11.41 10.69 -9.83
N LYS A 212 11.68 11.74 -9.06
CA LYS A 212 13.03 12.13 -8.66
C LYS A 212 13.15 12.09 -7.14
N ASN A 213 14.03 11.23 -6.63
CA ASN A 213 14.38 11.22 -5.22
C ASN A 213 15.37 12.37 -4.95
N ILE A 214 14.90 13.38 -4.22
CA ILE A 214 15.73 14.52 -3.79
C ILE A 214 16.34 14.30 -2.39
N GLY A 215 16.13 13.13 -1.78
CA GLY A 215 16.68 12.77 -0.47
C GLY A 215 15.88 13.36 0.68
N GLY A 216 16.43 13.32 1.88
CA GLY A 216 15.84 14.03 3.00
C GLY A 216 16.64 13.86 4.27
N CYS A 217 16.08 14.37 5.36
CA CYS A 217 16.58 14.12 6.71
C CYS A 217 15.58 13.28 7.48
N ARG A 218 16.09 12.33 8.28
CA ARG A 218 15.30 11.46 9.14
C ARG A 218 15.94 11.33 10.51
N PRO A 219 15.20 11.57 11.61
CA PRO A 219 15.68 11.21 12.94
C PRO A 219 15.65 9.68 13.12
N SER A 220 16.47 9.15 14.03
CA SER A 220 16.41 7.76 14.44
C SER A 220 15.08 7.47 15.14
N ALA A 221 14.45 6.36 14.80
CA ALA A 221 13.24 5.88 15.47
C ALA A 221 13.61 5.14 16.76
N GLN A 222 13.57 5.84 17.90
CA GLN A 222 13.84 5.28 19.23
C GLN A 222 13.02 5.99 20.30
N SER A 223 12.79 5.33 21.44
CA SER A 223 12.22 6.00 22.62
C SER A 223 13.22 7.02 23.18
N LEU A 224 12.74 8.22 23.50
CA LEU A 224 13.52 9.27 24.15
C LEU A 224 13.09 9.36 25.62
N GLU A 225 13.80 8.62 26.48
CA GLU A 225 13.62 8.55 27.92
C GLU A 225 14.95 8.82 28.63
N ILE A 226 15.00 9.92 29.38
CA ILE A 226 16.18 10.25 30.20
C ILE A 226 15.92 9.75 31.62
N LYS A 227 16.64 8.69 32.02
CA LYS A 227 16.54 8.07 33.34
C LYS A 227 17.61 8.63 34.27
N HIS A 228 17.19 9.10 35.43
CA HIS A 228 18.10 9.60 36.47
C HIS A 228 18.48 8.54 37.52
N GLY A 229 17.82 7.36 37.49
CA GLY A 229 18.03 6.31 38.48
C GLY A 229 17.45 6.65 39.86
N ASP A 230 17.81 5.85 40.85
CA ASP A 230 17.42 6.07 42.24
C ASP A 230 18.37 7.09 42.89
N LEU A 231 17.81 8.22 43.31
CA LEU A 231 18.58 9.32 43.91
C LEU A 231 18.01 9.67 45.29
N SER A 232 18.90 9.93 46.24
CA SER A 232 18.49 10.50 47.53
C SER A 232 18.05 11.95 47.33
N ILE A 233 16.95 12.33 47.98
CA ILE A 233 16.40 13.70 47.94
C ILE A 233 17.43 14.75 48.33
N ASN A 234 18.38 14.39 49.20
CA ASN A 234 19.42 15.30 49.71
C ASN A 234 20.59 15.47 48.74
N SER A 235 20.73 14.60 47.73
CA SER A 235 21.87 14.59 46.80
C SER A 235 21.47 14.64 45.33
N ALA A 236 20.16 14.60 45.02
CA ALA A 236 19.65 14.62 43.64
C ALA A 236 19.78 15.99 42.96
N ASN A 237 20.01 17.06 43.72
CA ASN A 237 20.12 18.41 43.17
C ASN A 237 21.34 18.54 42.25
N ASN A 238 21.14 19.13 41.07
CA ASN A 238 22.12 19.20 39.97
C ASN A 238 22.52 17.85 39.36
N HIS A 239 21.87 16.74 39.71
CA HIS A 239 22.12 15.46 39.04
C HIS A 239 21.82 15.58 37.53
N TYR A 240 22.71 15.01 36.72
CA TYR A 240 22.65 15.13 35.27
C TYR A 240 22.52 13.77 34.61
N ALA A 241 21.61 13.66 33.65
CA ALA A 241 21.52 12.53 32.74
C ALA A 241 21.21 13.05 31.34
N ALA A 242 21.58 12.31 30.31
CA ALA A 242 21.36 12.72 28.93
C ALA A 242 21.09 11.52 28.03
N GLN A 243 20.44 11.79 26.90
CA GLN A 243 20.25 10.82 25.83
C GLN A 243 20.54 11.47 24.48
N THR A 244 21.02 10.68 23.53
CA THR A 244 21.38 11.14 22.19
C THR A 244 20.40 10.61 21.15
N LEU A 245 19.94 11.48 20.26
CA LEU A 245 19.16 11.17 19.06
C LEU A 245 20.05 11.33 17.82
N SER A 246 20.08 10.34 16.94
CA SER A 246 20.79 10.47 15.67
C SER A 246 19.86 11.05 14.60
N VAL A 247 20.37 11.93 13.75
CA VAL A 247 19.65 12.49 12.60
C VAL A 247 20.51 12.30 11.36
N SER A 248 19.97 11.55 10.39
CA SER A 248 20.65 11.23 9.13
C SER A 248 20.07 12.06 8.00
N CYS A 249 20.93 12.69 7.20
CA CYS A 249 20.54 13.46 6.03
C CYS A 249 21.27 12.99 4.77
N ASP A 250 20.56 12.91 3.65
CA ASP A 250 21.12 12.56 2.33
C ASP A 250 21.63 13.79 1.56
N VAL A 251 21.18 14.99 1.96
CA VAL A 251 21.45 16.27 1.28
C VAL A 251 21.82 17.36 2.29
N PRO A 252 22.43 18.48 1.85
CA PRO A 252 22.63 19.63 2.71
C PRO A 252 21.31 20.14 3.30
N ALA A 253 21.28 20.36 4.60
CA ALA A 253 20.06 20.71 5.33
C ALA A 253 20.37 21.54 6.57
N ASN A 254 19.42 22.38 6.96
CA ASN A 254 19.43 23.10 8.23
C ASN A 254 18.19 22.68 9.00
N ILE A 255 18.36 22.18 10.22
CA ILE A 255 17.23 21.79 11.07
C ILE A 255 17.36 22.59 12.37
N ARG A 256 16.34 23.40 12.65
CA ARG A 256 16.22 24.12 13.92
C ARG A 256 15.46 23.23 14.89
N PHE A 257 16.05 22.99 16.06
CA PHE A 257 15.49 22.19 17.13
C PHE A 257 15.06 23.12 18.27
N MET A 258 13.83 22.95 18.74
CA MET A 258 13.28 23.73 19.84
C MET A 258 12.57 22.82 20.83
N LEU A 259 12.93 22.92 22.10
CA LEU A 259 12.23 22.25 23.18
C LEU A 259 10.96 23.03 23.52
N LEU A 260 9.84 22.31 23.58
CA LEU A 260 8.55 22.80 24.01
C LEU A 260 8.18 22.12 25.33
N ARG A 261 7.60 22.90 26.24
CA ARG A 261 7.26 22.46 27.58
C ARG A 261 5.88 21.79 27.57
N ASN A 262 5.79 20.57 28.11
CA ASN A 262 4.50 19.92 28.36
C ASN A 262 4.08 20.06 29.84
N THR A 263 5.04 19.93 30.77
CA THR A 263 4.79 20.10 32.22
C THR A 263 5.40 21.38 32.76
N THR A 264 4.59 22.18 33.47
CA THR A 264 4.98 23.48 34.01
C THR A 264 5.98 23.33 35.17
N PRO A 265 7.13 24.04 35.15
CA PRO A 265 8.10 24.02 36.24
C PRO A 265 7.59 24.72 37.51
N THR A 266 8.18 24.33 38.63
CA THR A 266 7.93 24.89 39.97
C THR A 266 8.71 26.18 40.19
N TYR A 267 9.92 26.28 39.65
CA TYR A 267 10.82 27.42 39.84
C TYR A 267 10.98 28.23 38.55
N SER A 268 11.38 29.48 38.72
CA SER A 268 11.77 30.35 37.59
C SER A 268 13.27 30.25 37.36
N HIS A 269 13.66 29.91 36.13
CA HIS A 269 15.06 29.70 35.74
C HIS A 269 15.58 30.79 34.80
N GLY A 270 14.96 31.97 34.81
CA GLY A 270 15.29 33.06 33.90
C GLY A 270 15.09 32.66 32.43
N LYS A 271 16.17 32.69 31.64
CA LYS A 271 16.15 32.31 30.22
C LYS A 271 16.34 30.80 29.96
N LYS A 272 16.55 29.98 31.00
CA LYS A 272 16.78 28.54 30.83
C LYS A 272 15.45 27.82 30.61
N PHE A 273 15.43 26.93 29.64
CA PHE A 273 14.34 26.01 29.40
C PHE A 273 14.25 25.01 30.55
N SER A 274 13.04 24.80 31.04
CA SER A 274 12.79 24.01 32.25
C SER A 274 11.43 23.34 32.18
N VAL A 275 11.32 22.20 32.84
CA VAL A 275 10.18 21.30 32.81
C VAL A 275 9.89 20.83 34.23
N GLY A 276 8.64 20.84 34.66
CA GLY A 276 8.27 20.31 35.98
C GLY A 276 8.30 18.78 35.99
N LEU A 277 8.92 18.19 37.00
CA LEU A 277 8.95 16.73 37.23
C LEU A 277 8.03 16.26 38.35
N GLY A 278 7.36 17.19 39.05
CA GLY A 278 6.56 16.91 40.24
C GLY A 278 7.37 16.98 41.54
N HIS A 279 6.68 16.93 42.68
CA HIS A 279 7.29 16.91 44.02
C HIS A 279 8.28 18.06 44.32
N GLY A 280 8.06 19.24 43.73
CA GLY A 280 8.94 20.39 43.90
C GLY A 280 10.29 20.25 43.18
N TRP A 281 10.37 19.38 42.17
CA TRP A 281 11.54 19.19 41.31
C TRP A 281 11.26 19.66 39.88
N ASP A 282 12.25 20.33 39.31
CA ASP A 282 12.30 20.66 37.89
C ASP A 282 13.47 19.94 37.22
N SER A 283 13.40 19.80 35.90
CA SER A 283 14.55 19.54 35.04
C SER A 283 14.83 20.78 34.20
N ILE A 284 16.07 21.27 34.24
CA ILE A 284 16.60 22.18 33.23
C ILE A 284 17.06 21.31 32.06
N VAL A 285 16.28 21.34 30.98
CA VAL A 285 16.54 20.51 29.79
C VAL A 285 17.36 21.33 28.79
N SER A 286 18.46 20.77 28.33
CA SER A 286 19.35 21.38 27.35
C SER A 286 19.43 20.54 26.08
N VAL A 287 19.68 21.20 24.95
CA VAL A 287 19.89 20.53 23.66
C VAL A 287 21.26 20.91 23.12
N ASN A 288 22.12 19.92 22.89
CA ASN A 288 23.56 20.08 22.64
C ASN A 288 24.25 21.00 23.67
N GLY A 289 23.86 20.90 24.95
CA GLY A 289 24.38 21.72 26.04
C GLY A 289 23.82 23.15 26.10
N VAL A 290 22.86 23.50 25.24
CA VAL A 290 22.24 24.83 25.24
C VAL A 290 21.04 24.87 26.20
N ASP A 291 21.20 25.58 27.31
CA ASP A 291 20.18 25.71 28.36
C ASP A 291 18.96 26.54 27.94
N THR A 292 19.00 27.31 26.84
CA THR A 292 17.82 28.06 26.34
C THR A 292 16.79 27.16 25.64
N GLY A 293 17.12 25.88 25.45
CA GLY A 293 16.24 24.89 24.84
C GLY A 293 16.11 24.99 23.33
N GLU A 294 17.04 25.67 22.66
CA GLU A 294 17.02 25.83 21.22
C GLU A 294 18.42 25.66 20.63
N THR A 295 18.53 24.93 19.51
CA THR A 295 19.76 24.81 18.74
C THR A 295 19.45 24.65 17.25
N THR A 296 20.47 24.79 16.41
CA THR A 296 20.35 24.51 14.97
C THR A 296 21.50 23.61 14.56
N MET A 297 21.18 22.49 13.92
CA MET A 297 22.17 21.61 13.32
C MET A 297 22.18 21.79 11.81
N ARG A 298 23.39 21.75 11.24
CA ARG A 298 23.62 22.02 9.82
C ARG A 298 24.41 20.88 9.19
N TRP A 299 23.90 20.39 8.07
CA TRP A 299 24.56 19.43 7.21
C TRP A 299 25.05 20.16 5.98
N TYR A 300 26.38 20.21 5.81
CA TYR A 300 26.99 20.70 4.57
C TYR A 300 27.14 19.59 3.52
N LYS A 301 27.10 18.33 3.96
CA LYS A 301 27.18 17.10 3.16
C LYS A 301 26.27 16.04 3.79
N ALA A 302 25.98 14.98 3.03
CA ALA A 302 25.28 13.81 3.53
C ALA A 302 26.00 13.22 4.76
N GLY A 303 25.22 12.69 5.70
CA GLY A 303 25.76 12.05 6.88
C GLY A 303 24.82 12.08 8.08
N THR A 304 25.25 11.42 9.15
CA THR A 304 24.53 11.38 10.42
C THR A 304 25.20 12.30 11.43
N GLN A 305 24.42 13.09 12.14
CA GLN A 305 24.88 13.83 13.30
C GLN A 305 24.03 13.49 14.52
N ASN A 306 24.61 13.67 15.70
CA ASN A 306 24.00 13.36 16.97
C ASN A 306 23.51 14.63 17.66
N LEU A 307 22.29 14.58 18.19
CA LEU A 307 21.65 15.60 19.00
C LEU A 307 21.56 15.08 20.43
N THR A 308 22.28 15.70 21.36
CA THR A 308 22.28 15.31 22.77
C THR A 308 21.26 16.13 23.54
N ILE A 309 20.33 15.46 24.22
CA ILE A 309 19.32 16.08 25.09
C ILE A 309 19.76 15.82 26.54
N GLY A 310 20.12 16.88 27.25
CA GLY A 310 20.52 16.84 28.65
C GLY A 310 19.35 17.18 29.57
N SER A 311 19.30 16.53 30.73
CA SER A 311 18.37 16.80 31.81
C SER A 311 19.19 17.04 33.07
N ARG A 312 19.07 18.23 33.67
CA ARG A 312 19.71 18.56 34.96
C ARG A 312 18.63 18.81 36.00
N LEU A 313 18.60 17.99 37.04
CA LEU A 313 17.63 18.12 38.13
C LEU A 313 17.89 19.38 38.95
N TYR A 314 16.81 20.04 39.37
CA TYR A 314 16.86 21.19 40.24
C TYR A 314 15.73 21.14 41.28
N GLY A 315 16.08 21.39 42.54
CA GLY A 315 15.14 21.52 43.65
C GLY A 315 15.71 22.35 44.78
N GLU A 316 14.82 23.03 45.52
CA GLU A 316 15.15 23.79 46.73
C GLU A 316 14.56 23.09 47.97
N SER A 317 15.33 23.07 49.06
CA SER A 317 14.95 22.40 50.32
C SER A 317 13.59 22.83 50.88
N SER A 318 13.10 24.01 50.50
CA SER A 318 11.80 24.55 50.91
C SER A 318 10.59 23.87 50.28
N LYS A 319 10.74 23.18 49.13
CA LYS A 319 9.62 22.63 48.35
C LYS A 319 9.82 21.18 47.89
N ILE A 320 11.04 20.64 47.95
CA ILE A 320 11.31 19.26 47.57
C ILE A 320 10.53 18.27 48.45
N GLN A 321 9.94 17.26 47.82
CA GLN A 321 9.24 16.17 48.50
C GLN A 321 9.77 14.82 48.01
N PRO A 322 9.73 13.77 48.85
CA PRO A 322 10.01 12.42 48.39
C PRO A 322 8.91 11.95 47.43
N GLY A 323 9.29 11.29 46.34
CA GLY A 323 8.36 10.78 45.34
C GLY A 323 9.04 10.42 44.02
N VAL A 324 8.29 9.79 43.12
CA VAL A 324 8.76 9.45 41.78
C VAL A 324 8.68 10.71 40.91
N LEU A 325 9.81 11.07 40.30
CA LEU A 325 9.89 12.25 39.42
C LEU A 325 9.56 11.86 37.99
N SER A 326 8.61 12.56 37.37
CA SER A 326 8.24 12.36 35.98
C SER A 326 7.68 13.65 35.37
N GLY A 327 8.20 14.02 34.21
CA GLY A 327 7.75 15.16 33.44
C GLY A 327 8.05 14.95 31.97
N SER A 328 7.62 15.88 31.11
CA SER A 328 7.85 15.73 29.68
C SER A 328 8.05 17.06 28.95
N ALA A 329 8.78 16.96 27.84
CA ALA A 329 8.98 18.02 26.86
C ALA A 329 8.80 17.43 25.46
N THR A 330 8.54 18.32 24.50
CA THR A 330 8.45 17.97 23.09
C THR A 330 9.63 18.60 22.36
N LEU A 331 10.47 17.78 21.73
CA LEU A 331 11.52 18.28 20.83
C LEU A 331 10.91 18.53 19.44
N LEU A 332 10.63 19.80 19.14
CA LEU A 332 10.13 20.21 17.83
C LEU A 332 11.30 20.37 16.85
N MET A 333 11.17 19.73 15.69
CA MET A 333 12.07 19.92 14.55
C MET A 333 11.39 20.84 13.54
N ILE A 334 12.00 22.00 13.29
CA ILE A 334 11.55 22.95 12.27
C ILE A 334 12.44 22.76 11.05
N LEU A 335 11.86 22.11 10.02
CA LEU A 335 12.47 22.01 8.70
C LEU A 335 12.05 23.27 7.90
N PRO A 336 13.01 24.03 7.35
CA PRO A 336 12.73 25.26 6.62
C PRO A 336 12.08 25.03 5.25
#